data_AF-B1FHI1-F1
#
_entry.id   AF-B1FHI1-F1
#
_cell.length_a   1.000
_cell.length_b   1.000
_cell.length_c   1.000
_cell.angle_alpha   90.00
_cell.angle_beta   90.00
_cell.angle_gamma   90.00
#
_symmetry.space_group_name_H-M   'P 1'
#
loop_
_entity.id
_entity.type
_entity.pdbx_description
1 polymer ?
#
loop_
_entity_poly.entity_id
_entity_poly.type
_entity_poly.pdbx_seq_one_letter_code
_entity_poly.pdbx_strand_id
1 'polypeptide(L)' 'MAAPKVLDLLAALSATSAFSIGCYCEDERRCHRGVLRELLAERGAAIDADAG' A
#
# COMPACT_ATOMS: atom_id res chain seq x y z
N MET A 1 -3.07 5.56 18.56
CA MET A 1 -3.36 4.57 17.50
C MET A 1 -3.91 5.30 16.28
N ALA A 2 -3.06 5.61 15.28
CA ALA A 2 -3.43 6.39 14.09
C ALA A 2 -3.34 5.59 12.78
N ALA A 3 -2.80 4.37 12.83
CA ALA A 3 -2.53 3.54 11.65
C ALA A 3 -3.75 3.16 10.79
N PRO A 4 -4.92 2.74 11.34
CA PRO A 4 -6.03 2.29 10.49
C PRO A 4 -6.62 3.41 9.63
N LYS A 5 -6.83 4.61 10.22
CA LYS A 5 -7.36 5.78 9.49
C LYS A 5 -6.45 6.23 8.34
N VAL A 6 -5.13 6.08 8.51
CA VAL A 6 -4.17 6.40 7.45
C VAL A 6 -4.29 5.38 6.31
N LEU A 7 -4.38 4.09 6.60
CA LEU A 7 -4.56 3.06 5.57
C LEU A 7 -5.86 3.24 4.79
N ASP A 8 -6.94 3.61 5.48
CA ASP A 8 -8.23 3.87 4.83
C ASP A 8 -8.16 5.10 3.90
N LEU A 9 -7.48 6.17 4.34
CA LEU A 9 -7.23 7.36 3.50
C LEU A 9 -6.39 7.01 2.27
N LEU A 10 -5.32 6.24 2.44
CA LEU A 10 -4.46 5.82 1.35
C LEU A 10 -5.21 4.95 0.34
N ALA A 11 -6.04 4.01 0.81
CA ALA A 11 -6.90 3.23 -0.06
C ALA A 11 -7.85 4.13 -0.86
N ALA A 12 -8.52 5.10 -0.22
CA ALA A 12 -9.40 6.03 -0.92
C ALA A 12 -8.64 6.90 -1.95
N LEU A 13 -7.45 7.39 -1.61
CA LEU A 13 -6.63 8.22 -2.50
C LEU A 13 -6.15 7.44 -3.74
N SER A 14 -5.90 6.14 -3.61
CA SER A 14 -5.41 5.30 -4.71
C SER A 14 -6.39 5.25 -5.89
N ALA A 15 -7.69 5.46 -5.63
CA ALA A 15 -8.71 5.52 -6.67
C ALA A 15 -8.61 6.76 -7.57
N THR A 16 -8.00 7.85 -7.07
CA THR A 16 -7.90 9.12 -7.80
C THR A 16 -6.49 9.42 -8.31
N SER A 17 -5.47 8.83 -7.68
CA SER A 17 -4.06 9.09 -7.98
C SER A 17 -3.20 7.86 -7.75
N ALA A 18 -2.31 7.56 -8.70
CA ALA A 18 -1.27 6.56 -8.52
C ALA A 18 -0.14 7.11 -7.64
N PHE A 19 0.28 6.35 -6.64
CA PHE A 19 1.42 6.68 -5.79
C PHE A 19 2.12 5.39 -5.31
N SER A 20 3.40 5.52 -4.98
CA SER A 20 4.17 4.42 -4.39
C SER A 20 4.21 4.56 -2.87
N ILE A 21 3.87 3.50 -2.15
CA ILE A 21 3.95 3.45 -0.69
C ILE A 21 4.65 2.18 -0.24
N GLY A 22 5.56 2.32 0.71
CA GLY A 22 6.39 1.23 1.24
C GLY A 22 7.78 1.71 1.60
N CYS A 23 8.67 0.75 1.87
CA CYS A 23 10.09 1.02 2.07
C CYS A 23 10.82 0.76 0.75
N TYR A 24 11.74 1.64 0.35
CA TYR A 24 12.54 1.51 -0.89
C TYR A 24 13.70 0.52 -0.73
N CYS A 25 13.55 -0.52 0.11
CA CYS A 25 14.62 -1.50 0.27
C CYS A 25 14.71 -2.41 -0.96
N GLU A 26 15.94 -2.74 -1.31
CA GLU A 26 16.30 -3.52 -2.51
C GLU A 26 15.82 -4.98 -2.44
N ASP A 27 15.64 -5.54 -1.23
CA ASP A 27 15.17 -6.90 -1.02
C ASP A 27 13.79 -6.89 -0.34
N GLU A 28 12.79 -7.37 -1.06
CA GLU A 28 11.39 -7.40 -0.64
C GLU A 28 11.16 -8.23 0.63
N ARG A 29 12.01 -9.23 0.87
CA ARG A 29 11.97 -10.07 2.09
C ARG A 29 12.38 -9.30 3.34
N ARG A 30 12.96 -8.11 3.17
CA ARG A 30 13.37 -7.21 4.24
C ARG A 30 12.42 -6.03 4.43
N CYS A 31 11.36 -5.90 3.61
CA CYS A 31 10.44 -4.77 3.68
C CYS A 31 9.02 -5.23 4.04
N HIS A 32 8.29 -4.38 4.73
CA HIS A 32 6.87 -4.57 5.04
C HIS A 32 5.93 -4.37 3.83
N ARG A 33 6.47 -4.32 2.60
CA ARG A 33 5.70 -4.00 1.39
C ARG A 33 4.63 -5.05 1.11
N GLY A 34 4.92 -6.33 1.34
CA GLY A 34 3.93 -7.41 1.19
C GLY A 34 2.73 -7.23 2.13
N VAL A 35 2.99 -7.10 3.43
CA VAL A 35 1.95 -6.89 4.46
C VAL A 35 1.14 -5.62 4.19
N LEU A 36 1.81 -4.54 3.79
CA LEU A 36 1.13 -3.27 3.47
C LEU A 36 0.23 -3.40 2.25
N ARG A 37 0.67 -4.16 1.23
CA ARG A 37 -0.14 -4.46 0.05
C ARG A 37 -1.40 -5.23 0.43
N GLU A 38 -1.28 -6.26 1.27
CA GLU A 38 -2.43 -7.03 1.75
C GLU A 38 -3.41 -6.14 2.52
N LEU A 39 -2.93 -5.34 3.48
CA LEU A 39 -3.78 -4.44 4.28
C LEU A 39 -4.51 -3.39 3.43
N LEU A 40 -3.88 -2.88 2.37
CA LEU A 40 -4.49 -1.93 1.45
C LEU A 40 -5.49 -2.62 0.50
N ALA A 41 -5.18 -3.84 0.06
CA ALA A 41 -6.10 -4.66 -0.75
C ALA A 41 -7.38 -5.00 0.01
N GLU A 42 -7.28 -5.38 1.29
CA GLU A 42 -8.44 -5.61 2.17
C GLU A 42 -9.34 -4.37 2.31
N ARG A 43 -8.78 -3.17 2.12
CA ARG A 43 -9.50 -1.89 2.18
C ARG A 43 -9.99 -1.39 0.82
N GLY A 44 -9.75 -2.16 -0.25
CA GLY A 44 -10.19 -1.81 -1.60
C GLY A 44 -9.30 -0.79 -2.33
N ALA A 45 -8.01 -0.70 -1.98
CA ALA A 45 -7.08 0.13 -2.73
C ALA A 45 -6.95 -0.34 -4.20
N ALA A 46 -6.84 0.61 -5.12
CA ALA A 46 -6.49 0.34 -6.51
C ALA A 46 -4.98 0.08 -6.62
N ILE A 47 -4.60 -1.19 -6.81
CA ILE A 47 -3.21 -1.63 -6.85
C ILE A 47 -2.91 -2.09 -8.28
N ASP A 48 -1.89 -1.49 -8.89
CA ASP A 48 -1.40 -1.92 -10.19
C ASP A 48 -0.64 -3.25 -10.07
N ALA A 49 -0.98 -4.23 -10.90
CA ALA A 49 -0.42 -5.58 -10.85
C ALA A 49 0.99 -5.69 -11.45
N ASP A 50 1.46 -4.67 -12.16
CA ASP A 50 2.74 -4.62 -12.87
C ASP A 50 3.82 -3.80 -12.12
N ALA A 51 3.48 -3.20 -10.96
CA ALA A 51 4.40 -2.42 -10.14
C ALA A 51 5.43 -3.27 -9.34
N GLY A 52 5.83 -4.43 -9.89
CA GLY A 52 6.79 -5.39 -9.33
C GLY A 52 8.12 -5.38 -10.09
#